data_AF-A0A975Y4J9-F1
#
_entry.id   AF-A0A975Y4J9-F1
#
_cell.length_a   1.000
_cell.length_b   1.000
_cell.length_c   1.000
_cell.angle_alpha   90.00
_cell.angle_beta   90.00
_cell.angle_gamma   90.00
#
_symmetry.space_group_name_H-M   'P 1'
#
loop_
_entity.id
_entity.type
_entity.pdbx_description
1 polymer ?
#
loop_
_entity_poly.entity_id
_entity_poly.type
_entity_poly.pdbx_seq_one_letter_code
_entity_poly.pdbx_strand_id
1 'polypeptide(L)'
;MMLVGGHPFLVRLTLYDIANRNVTLTQILQNPTSSSSIYADHLHRQSLILRQQPELKNAMKDLVINNSAKLPTVTKFKLHSVGLVKFQGDRVLPRCNLYSKYFQKYL
;
A
#
# COMPACT_ATOMS: atom_id res chain seq x y z
N MET A 1 -13.58 0.98 6.37
CA MET A 1 -12.59 1.12 5.26
C MET A 1 -11.32 0.29 5.52
N MET A 2 -11.45 -1.03 5.69
CA MET A 2 -10.34 -1.90 6.09
C MET A 2 -9.24 -2.01 5.01
N LEU A 3 -9.61 -1.91 3.73
CA LEU A 3 -8.66 -2.02 2.63
C LEU A 3 -7.61 -0.90 2.62
N VAL A 4 -8.03 0.36 2.71
CA VAL A 4 -7.14 1.54 2.58
C VAL A 4 -6.66 2.08 3.91
N GLY A 5 -7.15 1.57 5.04
CA GLY A 5 -6.63 1.87 6.38
C GLY A 5 -6.66 3.35 6.77
N GLY A 6 -7.59 4.13 6.22
CA GLY A 6 -7.69 5.58 6.49
C GLY A 6 -6.65 6.44 5.78
N HIS A 7 -5.91 5.90 4.79
CA HIS A 7 -4.96 6.70 4.01
C HIS A 7 -5.70 7.84 3.27
N PRO A 8 -5.46 9.13 3.59
CA PRO A 8 -6.32 10.22 3.15
C PRO A 8 -6.49 10.29 1.63
N PHE A 9 -5.39 10.16 0.89
CA PHE A 9 -5.43 10.14 -0.57
C PHE A 9 -6.26 8.98 -1.15
N LEU A 10 -6.06 7.75 -0.65
CA LEU A 10 -6.78 6.59 -1.15
C LEU A 10 -8.27 6.66 -0.79
N VAL A 11 -8.60 7.12 0.42
CA VAL A 11 -9.99 7.35 0.86
C VAL A 11 -10.66 8.36 -0.07
N ARG A 12 -10.02 9.50 -0.31
CA ARG A 12 -10.54 10.53 -1.22
C ARG A 12 -10.76 9.98 -2.62
N LEU A 13 -9.79 9.20 -3.14
CA LEU A 13 -9.88 8.59 -4.46
C LEU A 13 -11.06 7.60 -4.56
N THR A 14 -11.27 6.77 -3.54
CA THR A 14 -12.42 5.87 -3.48
C THR A 14 -13.73 6.65 -3.53
N LEU A 15 -13.87 7.67 -2.68
CA LEU A 15 -15.12 8.45 -2.58
C LEU A 15 -15.39 9.24 -3.86
N TYR A 16 -14.33 9.80 -4.46
CA TYR A 16 -14.43 10.53 -5.73
C TYR A 16 -14.94 9.64 -6.86
N ASP A 17 -14.43 8.42 -7.00
CA ASP A 17 -14.87 7.51 -8.06
C ASP A 17 -16.29 6.98 -7.81
N ILE A 18 -16.68 6.72 -6.55
CA ILE A 18 -18.07 6.38 -6.20
C ILE A 18 -19.02 7.50 -6.63
N ALA A 19 -18.69 8.75 -6.30
CA ALA A 19 -19.54 9.90 -6.61
C ALA A 19 -19.68 10.14 -8.12
N ASN A 20 -18.64 9.90 -8.91
CA ASN A 20 -18.59 10.31 -10.32
C ASN A 20 -18.83 9.19 -11.33
N ARG A 21 -18.64 7.92 -10.97
CA ARG A 21 -18.67 6.80 -11.95
C ARG A 21 -19.84 5.84 -11.75
N ASN A 22 -20.78 6.15 -10.86
CA ASN A 22 -21.92 5.30 -10.50
C ASN A 22 -21.48 3.86 -10.12
N VAL A 23 -20.34 3.74 -9.45
CA VAL A 23 -19.81 2.46 -8.95
C VAL A 23 -20.01 2.35 -7.45
N THR A 24 -20.28 1.15 -6.98
CA THR A 24 -20.40 0.90 -5.54
C THR A 24 -19.04 0.66 -4.91
N LEU A 25 -18.95 0.87 -3.60
CA LEU A 25 -17.78 0.46 -2.83
C LEU A 25 -17.50 -1.03 -3.00
N THR A 26 -18.53 -1.90 -3.04
CA THR A 26 -18.35 -3.34 -3.21
C THR A 26 -17.68 -3.68 -4.54
N GLN A 27 -18.07 -3.02 -5.64
CA GLN A 27 -17.43 -3.20 -6.95
C GLN A 27 -15.96 -2.78 -6.94
N ILE A 28 -15.63 -1.64 -6.32
CA ILE A 28 -14.23 -1.17 -6.18
C ILE A 28 -13.39 -2.19 -5.38
N LEU A 29 -13.98 -2.79 -4.35
CA LEU A 29 -13.29 -3.71 -3.44
C LEU A 29 -13.11 -5.14 -3.99
N GLN A 30 -13.76 -5.50 -5.11
CA GLN A 30 -13.63 -6.84 -5.70
C GLN A 30 -12.21 -7.12 -6.18
N ASN A 31 -11.61 -6.20 -6.94
CA ASN A 31 -10.28 -6.36 -7.54
C ASN A 31 -9.39 -5.13 -7.30
N PRO A 32 -9.07 -4.78 -6.04
CA PRO A 32 -8.44 -3.51 -5.69
C PRO A 32 -6.97 -3.41 -6.09
N THR A 33 -6.33 -4.52 -6.46
CA THR A 33 -4.94 -4.59 -6.92
C THR A 33 -4.83 -4.79 -8.42
N SER A 34 -5.95 -4.81 -9.15
CA SER A 34 -5.97 -4.97 -10.61
C SER A 34 -5.29 -3.77 -11.29
N SER A 35 -4.73 -4.00 -12.47
CA SER A 35 -4.26 -2.92 -13.36
C SER A 35 -5.38 -1.96 -13.78
N SER A 36 -6.63 -2.42 -13.77
CA SER A 36 -7.82 -1.60 -14.01
C SER A 36 -8.43 -0.98 -12.74
N SER A 37 -7.83 -1.23 -11.57
CA SER A 37 -8.35 -0.67 -10.32
C SER A 37 -8.10 0.83 -10.24
N ILE A 38 -8.95 1.53 -9.51
CA ILE A 38 -8.79 2.97 -9.26
C ILE A 38 -7.47 3.28 -8.54
N TYR A 39 -6.88 2.30 -7.86
CA TYR A 39 -5.62 2.45 -7.14
C TYR A 39 -4.38 2.12 -7.99
N ALA A 40 -4.56 1.68 -9.24
CA ALA A 40 -3.48 1.14 -10.08
C ALA A 40 -2.33 2.14 -10.26
N ASP A 41 -2.63 3.38 -10.63
CA ASP A 41 -1.61 4.42 -10.82
C ASP A 41 -0.81 4.70 -9.55
N HIS A 42 -1.51 4.77 -8.40
CA HIS A 42 -0.86 4.94 -7.11
C HIS A 42 0.09 3.79 -6.82
N LEU A 43 -0.41 2.55 -6.93
CA LEU A 43 0.36 1.35 -6.64
C LEU A 43 1.55 1.19 -7.59
N HIS A 44 1.40 1.55 -8.86
CA HIS A 44 2.48 1.53 -9.83
C HIS A 44 3.59 2.52 -9.46
N ARG A 45 3.24 3.76 -9.10
CA ARG A 45 4.21 4.76 -8.63
C ARG A 45 4.98 4.26 -7.40
N GLN A 46 4.29 3.67 -6.43
CA GLN A 46 4.96 3.08 -5.27
C GLN A 46 5.88 1.91 -5.64
N SER A 47 5.46 1.06 -6.58
CA SER A 47 6.27 -0.06 -7.08
C SER A 47 7.54 0.42 -7.78
N LEU A 48 7.47 1.50 -8.57
CA LEU A 48 8.63 2.10 -9.21
C LEU A 48 9.66 2.60 -8.19
N ILE A 49 9.21 3.30 -7.14
CA ILE A 49 10.09 3.76 -6.04
C ILE A 49 10.81 2.58 -5.40
N LEU A 50 10.10 1.49 -5.09
CA LEU A 50 10.69 0.29 -4.50
C LEU A 50 11.69 -0.37 -5.46
N ARG A 51 11.38 -0.48 -6.75
CA ARG A 51 12.29 -1.09 -7.73
C ARG A 51 13.60 -0.32 -7.90
N GLN A 52 13.56 1.01 -7.77
CA GLN A 52 14.76 1.84 -7.81
C GLN A 52 15.63 1.72 -6.54
N GLN A 53 15.08 1.19 -5.45
CA GLN A 53 15.77 1.03 -4.17
C GLN A 53 15.66 -0.42 -3.66
N PRO A 54 16.58 -1.32 -4.11
CA PRO A 54 16.50 -2.76 -3.82
C PRO A 54 16.38 -3.08 -2.32
N GLU A 55 17.06 -2.31 -1.47
CA GLU A 55 16.97 -2.44 -0.02
C GLU A 55 15.53 -2.25 0.50
N LEU A 56 14.84 -1.20 0.03
CA LEU A 56 13.44 -0.94 0.41
C LEU A 56 12.51 -2.00 -0.16
N LYS A 57 12.77 -2.46 -1.38
CA LYS A 57 11.99 -3.54 -2.02
C LYS A 57 12.04 -4.81 -1.18
N ASN A 58 13.24 -5.25 -0.80
CA ASN A 58 13.42 -6.47 -0.02
C ASN A 58 12.78 -6.33 1.36
N ALA A 59 13.00 -5.20 2.04
CA ALA A 59 12.36 -4.92 3.31
C ALA A 59 10.82 -4.92 3.21
N MET A 60 10.26 -4.36 2.15
CA MET A 60 8.81 -4.36 1.91
C MET A 60 8.30 -5.78 1.64
N LYS A 61 9.05 -6.60 0.88
CA LYS A 61 8.71 -8.00 0.60
C LYS A 61 8.66 -8.83 1.88
N ASP A 62 9.69 -8.74 2.72
CA ASP A 62 9.73 -9.44 3.99
C ASP A 62 8.61 -8.99 4.93
N LEU A 63 8.30 -7.68 4.90
CA LEU A 63 7.24 -7.08 5.71
C LEU A 63 5.84 -7.60 5.33
N VAL A 64 5.53 -7.73 4.04
CA VAL A 64 4.21 -8.23 3.60
C VAL A 64 4.04 -9.73 3.78
N ILE A 65 5.14 -10.50 3.81
CA ILE A 65 5.11 -11.94 4.13
C ILE A 65 4.82 -12.14 5.63
N ASN A 66 5.51 -11.39 6.49
CA ASN A 66 5.46 -11.59 7.93
C ASN A 66 4.42 -10.71 8.66
N ASN A 67 3.69 -9.86 7.93
CA ASN A 67 2.77 -8.81 8.43
C ASN A 67 3.40 -7.74 9.35
N SER A 68 4.60 -7.99 9.88
CA SER A 68 5.38 -7.03 10.66
C SER A 68 6.86 -7.40 10.65
N ALA A 69 7.74 -6.41 10.73
CA ALA A 69 9.18 -6.64 10.81
C ALA A 69 9.87 -5.60 11.69
N LYS A 70 11.02 -5.98 12.26
CA LYS A 70 12.00 -5.03 12.78
C LYS A 70 12.96 -4.71 11.63
N LEU A 71 12.98 -3.45 11.22
CA LEU A 71 13.81 -2.98 10.10
C LEU A 71 14.89 -2.02 10.62
N PRO A 72 16.03 -1.93 9.93
CA PRO A 72 17.02 -0.90 10.23
C PRO A 72 16.41 0.51 10.21
N THR A 73 16.95 1.41 11.04
CA THR A 73 16.40 2.75 11.24
C THR A 73 16.24 3.52 9.92
N VAL A 74 17.23 3.47 9.05
CA VAL A 74 17.18 4.15 7.74
C VAL A 74 16.08 3.57 6.86
N THR A 75 16.00 2.25 6.75
CA THR A 75 15.01 1.53 5.94
C THR A 75 13.57 1.81 6.42
N LYS A 76 13.33 1.74 7.74
CA LYS A 76 11.98 1.97 8.30
C LYS A 76 11.50 3.41 8.07
N PHE A 77 12.38 4.40 8.23
CA PHE A 77 12.02 5.80 8.01
C PHE A 77 11.81 6.10 6.52
N LYS A 78 12.65 5.56 5.63
CA LYS A 78 12.43 5.70 4.18
C LYS A 78 11.09 5.13 3.75
N LEU A 79 10.76 3.88 4.15
CA LEU A 79 9.46 3.27 3.84
C LEU A 79 8.29 4.07 4.42
N HIS A 80 8.46 4.66 5.61
CA HIS A 80 7.45 5.50 6.24
C HIS A 80 7.24 6.81 5.45
N SER A 81 8.32 7.45 4.99
CA SER A 81 8.27 8.67 4.18
C SER A 81 7.64 8.45 2.81
N VAL A 82 7.83 7.27 2.21
CA VAL A 82 7.10 6.85 0.99
C VAL A 82 5.60 6.63 1.30
N GLY A 83 5.24 6.41 2.57
CA GLY A 83 3.86 6.24 3.02
C GLY A 83 3.37 4.79 2.99
N LEU A 84 4.26 3.81 2.80
CA LEU A 84 3.90 2.40 2.66
C LEU A 84 3.70 1.67 3.98
N VAL A 85 4.28 2.20 5.06
CA VAL A 85 4.30 1.55 6.36
C VAL A 85 3.85 2.48 7.47
N LYS A 86 3.53 1.90 8.62
CA LYS A 86 3.28 2.59 9.89
C LYS A 86 4.09 1.95 11.01
N PHE A 87 4.35 2.71 12.06
CA PHE A 87 5.03 2.20 13.26
C PHE A 87 4.01 1.69 14.28
N GLN A 88 4.37 0.60 14.95
CA GLN A 88 3.65 0.07 16.10
C GLN A 88 4.69 -0.38 17.12
N GLY A 89 4.98 0.51 18.08
CA GLY A 89 6.15 0.36 18.94
C GLY A 89 7.42 0.23 18.10
N ASP A 90 8.20 -0.82 18.38
CA ASP A 90 9.46 -1.11 17.68
C ASP A 90 9.28 -1.82 16.33
N ARG A 91 8.06 -2.21 15.98
CA ARG A 91 7.77 -2.93 14.75
C ARG A 91 7.22 -2.00 13.68
N VAL A 92 7.49 -2.38 12.45
CA VAL A 92 6.94 -1.77 11.25
C VAL A 92 5.84 -2.69 10.74
N LEU A 93 4.74 -2.12 10.24
CA LEU A 93 3.64 -2.84 9.59
C LEU A 93 3.30 -2.16 8.26
N PRO A 94 2.76 -2.90 7.28
CA PRO A 94 2.12 -2.29 6.13
C PRO A 94 1.05 -1.29 6.60
N ARG A 95 1.00 -0.12 5.95
CA ARG A 95 0.08 0.95 6.36
C ARG A 95 -1.39 0.54 6.21
N CYS A 96 -1.70 -0.22 5.16
CA CYS A 96 -3.05 -0.71 4.88
C CYS A 96 -3.03 -2.02 4.11
N ASN A 97 -4.16 -2.73 4.14
CA ASN A 97 -4.32 -4.05 3.50
C ASN A 97 -4.16 -3.98 1.97
N LEU A 98 -4.44 -2.84 1.34
CA LEU A 98 -4.20 -2.63 -0.08
C LEU A 98 -2.73 -2.87 -0.43
N TYR A 99 -1.81 -2.29 0.34
CA TYR A 99 -0.38 -2.46 0.12
C TYR A 99 0.06 -3.89 0.41
N SER A 100 -0.41 -4.50 1.50
CA SER A 100 -0.12 -5.92 1.79
C SER A 100 -0.50 -6.81 0.61
N LYS A 101 -1.75 -6.71 0.12
CA LYS A 101 -2.25 -7.53 -0.99
C LYS A 101 -1.49 -7.27 -2.30
N TYR A 102 -1.22 -6.00 -2.61
CA TYR A 102 -0.54 -5.65 -3.86
C TYR A 102 0.91 -6.13 -3.86
N PHE A 103 1.69 -5.75 -2.86
CA PHE A 103 3.11 -6.06 -2.85
C PHE A 103 3.41 -7.53 -2.58
N GLN A 104 2.52 -8.27 -1.90
CA GLN A 104 2.63 -9.73 -1.81
C GLN A 104 2.52 -10.40 -3.19
N LYS A 105 1.74 -9.84 -4.11
CA LYS A 105 1.55 -10.40 -5.46
C LYS A 105 2.64 -9.96 -6.44
N TYR A 106 3.20 -8.76 -6.27
CA TYR A 106 4.00 -8.09 -7.31
C TYR A 106 5.47 -7.80 -6.93
N LEU A 107 5.97 -8.21 -5.74
CA LEU A 107 7.39 -8.11 -5.32
C LEU A 107 8.03 -9.48 -5.07
#